data_AF-A0A314UF56-F1
#
_entry.id   AF-A0A314UF56-F1
#
_cell.length_a   1.000
_cell.length_b   1.000
_cell.length_c   1.000
_cell.angle_alpha   90.00
_cell.angle_beta   90.00
_cell.angle_gamma   90.00
#
_symmetry.space_group_name_H-M   'P 1'
#
loop_
_entity.id
_entity.type
_entity.pdbx_description
1 polymer ?
#
loop_
_entity_poly.entity_id
_entity_poly.type
_entity_poly.pdbx_seq_one_letter_code
_entity_poly.pdbx_strand_id
1 'polypeptide(L)'
;MVKIKMIMAMLLMVMMVFVGDAADTNSVYDPCSDAKIRRLDGFTFGLAFSKKDSFSFNQTQLSPCDSRLKLTGNAQLALFRPKVDEMSLLTINSSTFSLAGGYMVAFAGRKYAARSLPTLVADDSNTITSFTLVLEFQRGTLQNLYWKKFGCKACSGDYSVCLNNEDCAVPKLKVQKQWGIF
;
A
#
# COMPACT_ATOMS: atom_id res chain seq x y z
N MET A 1 -55.19 18.06 10.69
CA MET A 1 -53.83 18.67 10.72
C MET A 1 -52.85 17.97 11.68
N VAL A 2 -53.26 17.57 12.89
CA VAL A 2 -52.36 16.92 13.89
C VAL A 2 -51.74 15.61 13.37
N LYS A 3 -52.51 14.73 12.72
CA LYS A 3 -52.01 13.46 12.16
C LYS A 3 -50.92 13.63 11.09
N ILE A 4 -51.04 14.65 10.23
CA ILE A 4 -50.07 14.93 9.15
C ILE A 4 -48.74 15.43 9.73
N LYS A 5 -48.79 16.31 10.75
CA LYS A 5 -47.58 16.77 11.46
C LYS A 5 -46.88 15.62 12.18
N MET A 6 -47.63 14.68 12.75
CA MET A 6 -47.10 13.52 13.45
C MET A 6 -46.43 12.53 12.48
N ILE A 7 -47.01 12.31 11.30
CA ILE A 7 -46.42 11.48 10.23
C ILE A 7 -45.14 12.11 9.70
N MET A 8 -45.12 13.43 9.46
CA MET A 8 -43.89 14.13 9.06
C MET A 8 -42.80 14.08 10.13
N ALA A 9 -43.15 14.20 11.42
CA ALA A 9 -42.20 14.08 12.52
C ALA A 9 -41.59 12.66 12.62
N MET A 10 -42.41 11.61 12.40
CA MET A 10 -41.91 10.23 12.34
C MET A 10 -40.99 9.99 11.13
N LEU A 11 -41.34 10.51 9.95
CA LEU A 11 -40.49 10.45 8.76
C LEU A 11 -39.13 11.14 8.97
N LEU A 12 -39.13 12.30 9.64
CA LEU A 12 -37.90 13.03 9.99
C LEU A 12 -37.04 12.26 11.01
N MET A 13 -37.64 11.60 12.01
CA MET A 13 -36.88 10.77 12.95
C MET A 13 -36.26 9.54 12.28
N VAL A 14 -36.97 8.87 11.36
CA VAL A 14 -36.44 7.71 10.62
C VAL A 14 -35.26 8.10 9.74
N MET A 15 -35.28 9.30 9.15
CA MET A 15 -34.16 9.82 8.35
C MET A 15 -32.90 10.11 9.19
N MET A 16 -33.03 10.42 10.48
CA MET A 16 -31.88 10.66 11.37
C MET A 16 -31.14 9.38 11.80
N VAL A 17 -31.74 8.19 11.61
CA VAL A 17 -31.14 6.91 12.05
C VAL A 17 -30.09 6.37 11.05
N PHE A 18 -29.98 6.94 9.84
CA PHE A 18 -29.14 6.38 8.78
C PHE A 18 -27.81 7.12 8.52
N VAL A 19 -27.30 7.88 9.49
CA VAL A 19 -25.91 8.39 9.45
C VAL A 19 -25.08 7.57 10.44
N GLY A 20 -25.01 6.26 10.22
CA GLY A 20 -23.98 5.45 10.83
C GLY A 20 -22.69 5.70 10.05
N ASP A 21 -21.82 6.56 10.56
CA ASP A 21 -20.43 6.61 10.13
C ASP A 21 -19.93 5.16 10.17
N ALA A 22 -19.46 4.63 9.04
CA ALA A 22 -18.94 3.27 9.00
C ALA A 22 -17.62 3.25 9.77
N ALA A 23 -17.73 3.06 11.08
CA ALA A 23 -16.61 3.04 11.99
C ALA A 23 -15.71 1.85 11.65
N ASP A 24 -14.39 2.06 11.68
CA ASP A 24 -13.41 0.99 11.53
C ASP A 24 -13.62 -0.04 12.64
N THR A 25 -14.04 -1.25 12.27
CA THR A 25 -14.29 -2.36 13.22
C THR A 25 -13.09 -3.31 13.34
N ASN A 26 -12.05 -3.11 12.55
CA ASN A 26 -10.85 -3.94 12.58
C ASN A 26 -9.85 -3.41 13.61
N SER A 27 -9.48 -4.18 14.63
CA SER A 27 -8.48 -3.77 15.62
C SER A 27 -7.05 -4.25 15.33
N VAL A 28 -6.81 -4.85 14.15
CA VAL A 28 -5.50 -5.44 13.82
C VAL A 28 -4.55 -4.41 13.20
N TYR A 29 -3.61 -3.89 14.00
CA TYR A 29 -2.59 -2.90 13.59
C TYR A 29 -1.22 -3.50 13.25
N ASP A 30 -1.02 -4.79 13.49
CA ASP A 30 0.20 -5.50 13.12
C ASP A 30 0.07 -6.03 11.68
N PRO A 31 0.94 -5.66 10.73
CA PRO A 31 0.89 -6.20 9.36
C PRO A 31 1.13 -7.71 9.33
N CYS A 32 1.76 -8.30 10.35
CA CYS A 32 2.04 -9.73 10.42
C CYS A 32 0.97 -10.52 11.18
N SER A 33 -0.16 -9.91 11.49
CA SER A 33 -1.32 -10.57 12.07
C SER A 33 -2.41 -10.75 11.02
N ASP A 34 -3.08 -11.91 11.05
CA ASP A 34 -4.18 -12.17 10.12
C ASP A 34 -5.41 -11.33 10.52
N ALA A 35 -6.01 -10.63 9.55
CA ALA A 35 -7.18 -9.79 9.75
C ALA A 35 -8.33 -10.21 8.84
N LYS A 36 -9.56 -9.99 9.31
CA LYS A 36 -10.77 -10.11 8.50
C LYS A 36 -11.46 -8.76 8.47
N ILE A 37 -11.61 -8.20 7.28
CA ILE A 37 -12.11 -6.84 7.09
C ILE A 37 -13.45 -6.80 6.36
N ARG A 38 -14.12 -5.67 6.50
CA ARG A 38 -15.32 -5.26 5.76
C ARG A 38 -15.01 -3.97 4.99
N ARG A 39 -15.97 -3.51 4.21
CA ARG A 39 -15.89 -2.18 3.58
C ARG A 39 -15.69 -1.12 4.65
N LEU A 40 -14.84 -0.13 4.36
CA LEU A 40 -14.54 1.01 5.22
C LEU A 40 -13.75 0.69 6.50
N ASP A 41 -13.48 -0.59 6.80
CA ASP A 41 -12.49 -0.96 7.82
C ASP A 41 -11.08 -0.53 7.39
N GLY A 42 -10.26 -0.16 8.36
CA GLY A 42 -8.83 0.03 8.15
C GLY A 42 -8.15 -1.31 7.97
N PHE A 43 -7.31 -1.46 6.94
CA PHE A 43 -6.55 -2.67 6.70
C PHE A 43 -5.05 -2.41 6.79
N THR A 44 -4.37 -3.05 7.73
CA THR A 44 -2.93 -2.86 7.91
C THR A 44 -2.11 -3.77 6.99
N PHE A 45 -1.20 -3.20 6.24
CA PHE A 45 -0.17 -3.92 5.50
C PHE A 45 1.18 -3.20 5.60
N GLY A 46 2.26 -3.94 5.35
CA GLY A 46 3.61 -3.41 5.34
C GLY A 46 4.21 -3.35 3.93
N LEU A 47 5.13 -2.41 3.73
CA LEU A 47 6.05 -2.37 2.61
C LEU A 47 7.47 -2.55 3.14
N ALA A 48 8.12 -3.65 2.77
CA ALA A 48 9.50 -3.92 3.11
C ALA A 48 10.41 -3.59 1.93
N PHE A 49 11.50 -2.89 2.19
CA PHE A 49 12.47 -2.45 1.21
C PHE A 49 13.83 -3.07 1.52
N SER A 50 14.37 -3.85 0.58
CA SER A 50 15.67 -4.52 0.72
C SER A 50 16.21 -4.88 -0.68
N LYS A 51 17.34 -5.59 -0.74
CA LYS A 51 17.80 -6.24 -1.97
C LYS A 51 16.80 -7.32 -2.38
N LYS A 52 16.68 -7.60 -3.68
CA LYS A 52 15.78 -8.62 -4.23
C LYS A 52 15.92 -9.98 -3.52
N ASP A 53 17.16 -10.43 -3.34
CA ASP A 53 17.45 -11.75 -2.78
C ASP A 53 17.18 -11.83 -1.26
N SER A 54 17.11 -10.70 -0.56
CA SER A 54 16.79 -10.64 0.87
C SER A 54 15.38 -11.15 1.19
N PHE A 55 14.48 -11.18 0.20
CA PHE A 55 13.11 -11.67 0.34
C PHE A 55 12.96 -13.16 0.04
N SER A 56 14.08 -13.86 -0.21
CA SER A 56 14.09 -15.26 -0.61
C SER A 56 14.92 -16.10 0.35
N PHE A 57 14.49 -17.33 0.59
CA PHE A 57 15.22 -18.35 1.35
C PHE A 57 15.16 -19.65 0.56
N ASN A 58 16.33 -20.24 0.25
CA ASN A 58 16.44 -21.44 -0.59
C ASN A 58 15.61 -21.33 -1.89
N GLN A 59 15.80 -20.25 -2.65
CA GLN A 59 15.09 -19.95 -3.91
C GLN A 59 13.57 -19.76 -3.78
N THR A 60 13.02 -19.81 -2.58
CA THR A 60 11.60 -19.58 -2.32
C THR A 60 11.41 -18.17 -1.77
N GLN A 61 10.58 -17.35 -2.41
CA GLN A 61 10.21 -16.06 -1.88
C GLN A 61 9.34 -16.25 -0.63
N LEU A 62 9.70 -15.62 0.49
CA LEU A 62 8.92 -15.67 1.73
C LEU A 62 8.27 -14.32 2.02
N SER A 63 7.29 -14.33 2.93
CA SER A 63 6.71 -13.09 3.47
C SER A 63 7.75 -12.40 4.35
N PRO A 64 7.88 -11.06 4.32
CA PRO A 64 8.67 -10.27 5.29
C PRO A 64 8.35 -10.55 6.78
N CYS A 65 7.20 -11.16 7.10
CA CYS A 65 6.87 -11.64 8.44
C CYS A 65 7.55 -12.96 8.83
N ASP A 66 8.22 -13.64 7.90
CA ASP A 66 8.89 -14.92 8.14
C ASP A 66 10.27 -14.67 8.74
N SER A 67 10.48 -15.15 9.98
CA SER A 67 11.72 -15.00 10.73
C SER A 67 12.97 -15.58 10.05
N ARG A 68 12.81 -16.46 9.05
CA ARG A 68 13.93 -16.99 8.26
C ARG A 68 14.54 -15.94 7.35
N LEU A 69 13.76 -14.91 6.99
CA LEU A 69 14.28 -13.75 6.28
C LEU A 69 15.05 -12.87 7.28
N LYS A 70 16.36 -12.76 7.10
CA LYS A 70 17.25 -11.92 7.93
C LYS A 70 17.13 -10.43 7.56
N LEU A 71 15.92 -9.88 7.64
CA LEU A 71 15.60 -8.49 7.25
C LEU A 71 16.01 -7.46 8.31
N THR A 72 16.19 -7.87 9.57
CA THR A 72 16.63 -6.99 10.65
C THR A 72 17.96 -6.32 10.32
N GLY A 73 18.00 -4.98 10.33
CA GLY A 73 19.19 -4.17 10.00
C GLY A 73 19.51 -4.03 8.51
N ASN A 74 18.87 -4.81 7.63
CA ASN A 74 19.11 -4.83 6.18
C ASN A 74 17.89 -4.40 5.35
N ALA A 75 16.78 -4.12 6.01
CA ALA A 75 15.55 -3.70 5.38
C ALA A 75 14.99 -2.44 6.05
N GLN A 76 14.34 -1.60 5.25
CA GLN A 76 13.50 -0.53 5.75
C GLN A 76 12.04 -0.94 5.63
N LEU A 77 11.23 -0.57 6.62
CA LEU A 77 9.82 -0.93 6.69
C LEU A 77 8.99 0.33 6.75
N ALA A 78 7.89 0.34 5.99
CA ALA A 78 6.84 1.31 6.14
C ALA A 78 5.49 0.60 6.33
N LEU A 79 4.64 1.14 7.19
CA LEU A 79 3.35 0.55 7.57
C LEU A 79 2.22 1.44 7.10
N PHE A 80 1.18 0.83 6.54
CA PHE A 80 0.03 1.52 6.00
C PHE A 80 -1.26 0.91 6.47
N ARG A 81 -2.24 1.77 6.68
CA ARG A 81 -3.57 1.37 7.11
C ARG A 81 -4.66 2.18 6.39
N PRO A 82 -4.82 2.03 5.07
CA PRO A 82 -5.93 2.66 4.36
C PRO A 82 -7.26 1.98 4.69
N LYS A 83 -8.36 2.68 4.42
CA LYS A 83 -9.71 2.10 4.46
C LYS A 83 -9.98 1.26 3.23
N VAL A 84 -10.65 0.14 3.41
CA VAL A 84 -11.03 -0.76 2.32
C VAL A 84 -12.11 -0.12 1.45
N ASP A 85 -11.99 -0.31 0.13
CA ASP A 85 -12.82 0.32 -0.92
C ASP A 85 -12.67 1.86 -1.02
N GLU A 86 -11.61 2.43 -0.43
CA GLU A 86 -11.20 3.82 -0.64
C GLU A 86 -9.83 3.89 -1.33
N MET A 87 -9.68 4.80 -2.30
CA MET A 87 -8.37 5.09 -2.89
C MET A 87 -7.53 5.92 -1.93
N SER A 88 -6.37 5.41 -1.53
CA SER A 88 -5.42 6.10 -0.66
C SER A 88 -4.11 6.37 -1.38
N LEU A 89 -3.56 7.58 -1.20
CA LEU A 89 -2.23 7.95 -1.73
C LEU A 89 -1.17 7.76 -0.63
N LEU A 90 -0.12 7.03 -0.97
CA LEU A 90 1.06 6.90 -0.14
C LEU A 90 2.19 7.77 -0.69
N THR A 91 2.68 8.69 0.15
CA THR A 91 3.95 9.40 -0.07
C THR A 91 5.01 8.92 0.91
N ILE A 92 6.13 8.43 0.41
CA ILE A 92 7.32 8.08 1.21
C ILE A 92 8.37 9.16 0.99
N ASN A 93 8.82 9.81 2.06
CA ASN A 93 9.85 10.83 1.97
C ASN A 93 11.24 10.19 1.86
N SER A 94 11.91 10.38 0.72
CA SER A 94 13.24 9.79 0.42
C SER A 94 14.41 10.42 1.18
N SER A 95 14.23 11.58 1.82
CA SER A 95 15.32 12.25 2.57
C SER A 95 15.80 11.45 3.79
N THR A 96 14.92 10.64 4.38
CA THR A 96 15.22 9.72 5.48
C THR A 96 15.17 8.25 5.04
N PHE A 97 14.67 7.99 3.83
CA PHE A 97 14.39 6.66 3.31
C PHE A 97 15.32 6.33 2.15
N SER A 98 16.48 5.75 2.47
CA SER A 98 17.32 5.08 1.48
C SER A 98 16.60 3.81 1.05
N LEU A 99 16.22 3.70 -0.23
CA LEU A 99 15.61 2.50 -0.82
C LEU A 99 16.60 1.34 -0.73
N ALA A 100 16.71 0.75 0.47
CA ALA A 100 17.75 -0.19 0.86
C ALA A 100 17.77 -1.33 -0.16
N GLY A 101 18.75 -1.37 -1.04
CA GLY A 101 18.85 -2.41 -2.07
C GLY A 101 17.85 -2.34 -3.23
N GLY A 102 17.02 -1.30 -3.33
CA GLY A 102 16.28 -0.96 -4.55
C GLY A 102 15.02 -1.75 -4.85
N TYR A 103 14.65 -2.75 -4.05
CA TYR A 103 13.42 -3.54 -4.23
C TYR A 103 12.43 -3.37 -3.08
N MET A 104 11.15 -3.52 -3.40
CA MET A 104 10.04 -3.40 -2.46
C MET A 104 9.11 -4.61 -2.55
N VAL A 105 8.65 -5.11 -1.40
CA VAL A 105 7.63 -6.16 -1.26
C VAL A 105 6.51 -5.64 -0.35
N ALA A 106 5.27 -5.72 -0.82
CA ALA A 106 4.09 -5.52 0.02
C ALA A 106 3.72 -6.83 0.69
N PHE A 107 3.29 -6.77 1.95
CA PHE A 107 2.93 -7.97 2.71
C PHE A 107 1.88 -7.69 3.77
N ALA A 108 1.08 -8.71 4.08
CA ALA A 108 0.22 -8.74 5.25
C ALA A 108 -0.14 -10.18 5.64
N GLY A 109 -0.45 -10.38 6.92
CA GLY A 109 -0.83 -11.66 7.51
C GLY A 109 0.34 -12.59 7.81
N ARG A 110 0.03 -13.72 8.45
CA ARG A 110 1.00 -14.78 8.80
C ARG A 110 0.53 -16.15 8.37
N LYS A 111 -0.67 -16.57 8.79
CA LYS A 111 -1.25 -17.85 8.34
C LYS A 111 -1.74 -17.75 6.90
N TYR A 112 -2.37 -16.63 6.57
CA TYR A 112 -2.82 -16.29 5.21
C TYR A 112 -1.90 -15.21 4.64
N ALA A 113 -0.59 -15.38 4.84
CA ALA A 113 0.40 -14.38 4.46
C ALA A 113 0.38 -14.12 2.95
N ALA A 114 -0.23 -13.01 2.57
CA ALA A 114 -0.18 -12.50 1.21
C ALA A 114 1.06 -11.62 1.07
N ARG A 115 1.71 -11.73 -0.09
CA ARG A 115 2.87 -10.91 -0.46
C ARG A 115 2.86 -10.64 -1.94
N SER A 116 3.34 -9.47 -2.34
CA SER A 116 3.61 -9.18 -3.74
C SER A 116 4.97 -9.72 -4.17
N LEU A 117 5.18 -9.81 -5.48
CA LEU A 117 6.52 -10.06 -6.03
C LEU A 117 7.43 -8.85 -5.73
N PRO A 118 8.76 -9.06 -5.56
CA PRO A 118 9.69 -7.96 -5.39
C PRO A 118 9.68 -7.07 -6.63
N THR A 119 9.33 -5.80 -6.46
CA THR A 119 9.34 -4.81 -7.53
C THR A 119 10.54 -3.88 -7.36
N LEU A 120 11.22 -3.57 -8.48
CA LEU A 120 12.25 -2.54 -8.48
C LEU A 120 11.58 -1.18 -8.18
N VAL A 121 12.17 -0.41 -7.28
CA VAL A 121 11.73 0.94 -6.90
C VAL A 121 12.80 1.98 -7.14
N ALA A 122 14.07 1.59 -7.07
CA ALA A 122 15.20 2.40 -7.53
C ALA A 122 16.40 1.52 -7.88
N ASP A 123 17.21 1.98 -8.82
CA ASP A 123 18.56 1.48 -9.07
C ASP A 123 19.58 2.55 -8.63
N ASP A 124 20.85 2.43 -9.03
CA ASP A 124 21.88 3.41 -8.64
C ASP A 124 21.63 4.82 -9.20
N SER A 125 20.96 4.94 -10.34
CA SER A 125 20.80 6.18 -11.11
C SER A 125 19.37 6.75 -11.12
N ASN A 126 18.37 5.91 -10.93
CA ASN A 126 16.97 6.19 -11.21
C ASN A 126 16.06 5.75 -10.06
N THR A 127 14.92 6.43 -9.92
CA THR A 127 13.84 6.08 -8.99
C THR A 127 12.54 6.00 -9.76
N ILE A 128 11.80 4.91 -9.60
CA ILE A 128 10.45 4.76 -10.15
C ILE A 128 9.49 5.50 -9.22
N THR A 129 8.69 6.41 -9.78
CA THR A 129 7.95 7.41 -9.00
C THR A 129 6.48 7.08 -8.76
N SER A 130 5.93 6.08 -9.46
CA SER A 130 4.51 5.73 -9.33
C SER A 130 4.28 4.23 -9.38
N PHE A 131 3.59 3.73 -8.37
CA PHE A 131 3.15 2.35 -8.25
C PHE A 131 1.68 2.33 -7.85
N THR A 132 0.93 1.36 -8.36
CA THR A 132 -0.39 1.05 -7.82
C THR A 132 -0.34 -0.33 -7.20
N LEU A 133 -0.60 -0.40 -5.90
CA LEU A 133 -0.82 -1.66 -5.20
C LEU A 133 -2.29 -2.03 -5.29
N VAL A 134 -2.58 -3.25 -5.71
CA VAL A 134 -3.93 -3.80 -5.69
C VAL A 134 -4.01 -4.86 -4.61
N LEU A 135 -5.00 -4.72 -3.73
CA LEU A 135 -5.30 -5.64 -2.64
C LEU A 135 -6.59 -6.39 -3.02
N GLU A 136 -6.50 -7.72 -3.11
CA GLU A 136 -7.65 -8.56 -3.42
C GLU A 136 -8.16 -9.25 -2.15
N PHE A 137 -9.40 -8.97 -1.77
CA PHE A 137 -10.04 -9.58 -0.61
C PHE A 137 -11.11 -10.56 -1.04
N GLN A 138 -11.10 -11.75 -0.45
CA GLN A 138 -12.16 -12.74 -0.59
C GLN A 138 -12.80 -13.00 0.76
N ARG A 139 -14.11 -12.72 0.87
CA ARG A 139 -14.89 -12.85 2.12
C ARG A 139 -14.23 -12.14 3.31
N GLY A 140 -13.59 -11.00 3.04
CA GLY A 140 -12.89 -10.19 4.04
C GLY A 140 -11.46 -10.63 4.37
N THR A 141 -10.95 -11.69 3.76
CA THR A 141 -9.56 -12.15 3.95
C THR A 141 -8.73 -11.76 2.74
N LEU A 142 -7.58 -11.12 2.96
CA LEU A 142 -6.64 -10.78 1.90
C LEU A 142 -6.15 -12.07 1.21
N GLN A 143 -6.26 -12.13 -0.11
CA GLN A 143 -5.78 -13.25 -0.94
C GLN A 143 -4.51 -12.87 -1.67
N ASN A 144 -4.51 -11.73 -2.36
CA ASN A 144 -3.41 -11.31 -3.22
C ASN A 144 -3.02 -9.85 -3.00
N LEU A 145 -1.73 -9.60 -3.21
CA LEU A 145 -1.13 -8.29 -3.28
C LEU A 145 -0.32 -8.24 -4.58
N TYR A 146 -0.64 -7.34 -5.48
CA TYR A 146 0.14 -7.22 -6.71
C TYR A 146 0.31 -5.77 -7.15
N TRP A 147 1.44 -5.52 -7.77
CA TRP A 147 1.79 -4.22 -8.31
C TRP A 147 1.27 -4.10 -9.73
N LYS A 148 0.48 -3.07 -10.00
CA LYS A 148 0.15 -2.64 -11.35
C LYS A 148 1.20 -1.62 -11.80
N LYS A 149 1.95 -1.99 -12.83
CA LYS A 149 2.86 -1.11 -13.55
C LYS A 149 2.09 -0.42 -14.68
N PHE A 150 2.40 0.85 -14.93
CA PHE A 150 1.75 1.63 -15.99
C PHE A 150 2.52 1.61 -17.32
N GLY A 151 3.72 1.01 -17.35
CA GLY A 151 4.54 0.99 -18.55
C GLY A 151 5.21 2.33 -18.82
N CYS A 152 6.06 2.34 -19.85
CA CYS A 152 6.73 3.57 -20.29
C CYS A 152 5.81 4.60 -20.95
N LYS A 153 4.56 4.22 -21.28
CA LYS A 153 3.54 5.18 -21.77
C LYS A 153 3.15 6.21 -20.71
N ALA A 154 3.35 5.90 -19.42
CA ALA A 154 3.11 6.85 -18.34
C ALA A 154 4.23 7.88 -18.16
N CYS A 155 5.37 7.70 -18.84
CA CYS A 155 6.44 8.69 -18.84
C CYS A 155 5.99 9.97 -19.52
N SER A 156 6.00 11.06 -18.76
CA SER A 156 5.77 12.41 -19.26
C SER A 156 6.84 13.35 -18.72
N GLY A 157 7.30 14.27 -19.56
CA GLY A 157 8.36 15.23 -19.25
C GLY A 157 9.76 14.78 -19.64
N ASP A 158 10.63 15.78 -19.86
CA ASP A 158 11.94 15.66 -20.51
C ASP A 158 12.96 14.78 -19.76
N TYR A 159 12.73 14.53 -18.47
CA TYR A 159 13.66 13.81 -17.60
C TYR A 159 13.19 12.41 -17.25
N SER A 160 12.07 11.94 -17.81
CA SER A 160 11.58 10.59 -17.56
C SER A 160 12.36 9.56 -18.37
N VAL A 161 12.72 8.45 -17.74
CA VAL A 161 13.48 7.35 -18.34
C VAL A 161 12.64 6.08 -18.27
N CYS A 162 12.54 5.39 -19.39
CA CYS A 162 11.89 4.09 -19.50
C CYS A 162 12.90 2.99 -19.13
N LEU A 163 12.81 2.46 -17.91
CA LEU A 163 13.67 1.38 -17.42
C LEU A 163 13.17 0.03 -17.92
N ASN A 164 14.09 -0.76 -18.50
CA ASN A 164 13.84 -2.12 -18.98
C ASN A 164 12.61 -2.27 -19.89
N ASN A 165 12.19 -1.20 -20.57
CA ASN A 165 10.95 -1.13 -21.34
C ASN A 165 9.66 -1.43 -20.54
N GLU A 166 9.71 -1.37 -19.20
CA GLU A 166 8.60 -1.74 -18.32
C GLU A 166 8.17 -0.62 -17.37
N ASP A 167 9.11 0.16 -16.84
CA ASP A 167 8.83 1.07 -15.73
C ASP A 167 9.27 2.48 -16.06
N CYS A 168 8.44 3.46 -15.69
CA CYS A 168 8.81 4.86 -15.82
C CYS A 168 9.56 5.34 -14.58
N ALA A 169 10.75 5.89 -14.78
CA ALA A 169 11.60 6.38 -13.70
C ALA A 169 12.08 7.82 -13.92
N VAL A 170 12.56 8.43 -12.85
CA VAL A 170 13.18 9.76 -12.86
C VAL A 170 14.61 9.62 -12.30
N PRO A 171 15.61 10.25 -12.93
CA PRO A 171 16.97 10.27 -12.43
C PRO A 171 17.06 10.86 -11.02
N LYS A 172 17.80 10.22 -10.12
CA LYS A 172 17.91 10.63 -8.69
C LYS A 172 18.36 12.08 -8.51
N LEU A 173 19.31 12.53 -9.33
CA LEU A 173 19.85 13.90 -9.29
C LEU A 173 18.78 14.98 -9.54
N LYS A 174 17.66 14.62 -10.18
CA LYS A 174 16.54 15.53 -10.45
C LYS A 174 15.45 15.46 -9.39
N VAL A 175 15.28 14.30 -8.75
CA VAL A 175 14.36 14.14 -7.60
C VAL A 175 14.72 15.12 -6.47
N GLN A 176 16.01 15.37 -6.22
CA GLN A 176 16.45 16.35 -5.23
C GLN A 176 16.20 17.82 -5.63
N LYS A 177 16.09 18.13 -6.92
CA LYS A 177 16.00 19.51 -7.41
C LYS A 177 14.56 20.01 -7.55
N GLN A 178 13.58 19.11 -7.63
CA GLN A 178 12.17 19.45 -7.87
C GLN A 178 11.34 19.61 -6.57
N TRP A 179 11.84 19.10 -5.45
CA TRP A 179 11.23 19.30 -4.13
C TRP A 179 12.02 20.32 -3.32
N GLY A 180 12.00 21.58 -3.80
CA GLY A 180 12.48 22.71 -3.04
C GLY A 180 11.83 22.75 -1.66
N ILE A 181 12.67 22.97 -0.65
CA ILE A 181 12.32 23.17 0.75
C ILE A 181 11.16 24.18 0.83
N PHE A 182 10.05 23.75 1.40
CA PHE A 182 9.08 24.66 2.01
C PHE A 182 9.39 24.77 3.51
#